data_AF-A0A938GMC3-F1
#
_entry.id   AF-A0A938GMC3-F1
#
_cell.length_a   1.000
_cell.length_b   1.000
_cell.length_c   1.000
_cell.angle_alpha   90.00
_cell.angle_beta   90.00
_cell.angle_gamma   90.00
#
_symmetry.space_group_name_H-M   'P 1'
#
loop_
_entity.id
_entity.type
_entity.pdbx_description
1 polymer ?
#
loop_
_entity_poly.entity_id
_entity_poly.type
_entity_poly.pdbx_seq_one_letter_code
_entity_poly.pdbx_strand_id
1 'polypeptide(L)'
;MVLSDWSPPFPTLLEAQGMFHEYDVVELTKALSESLRVGTRGAIVMVYPGAQPEYEVEFVDELGQTIAVCTVSPDKIRLTTDAAQ
;
A
#
# COMPACT_ATOMS: atom_id res chain seq x y z
N MET A 1 -16.24 25.52 -29.97
CA MET A 1 -16.87 24.66 -28.94
C MET A 1 -15.76 23.82 -28.34
N VAL A 2 -15.13 24.33 -27.29
CA VAL A 2 -14.00 23.68 -26.61
C VAL A 2 -14.58 22.79 -25.51
N LEU A 3 -14.26 21.50 -25.57
CA LEU A 3 -14.46 20.56 -24.48
C LEU A 3 -13.42 20.90 -23.40
N SER A 4 -13.71 21.92 -22.59
CA SER A 4 -12.87 22.32 -21.47
C SER A 4 -13.70 22.19 -20.20
N ASP A 5 -13.14 21.46 -19.24
CA ASP A 5 -13.59 21.22 -17.86
C ASP A 5 -14.02 19.78 -17.51
N TRP A 6 -13.58 18.76 -18.27
CA TRP A 6 -13.55 17.41 -17.72
C TRP A 6 -12.29 17.23 -16.86
N SER A 7 -12.44 17.30 -15.55
CA SER A 7 -11.46 16.78 -14.60
C SER A 7 -11.75 15.30 -14.38
N PRO A 8 -10.80 14.37 -14.65
CA PRO A 8 -11.05 12.97 -14.40
C PRO A 8 -11.33 12.74 -12.90
N PRO A 9 -12.21 11.78 -12.55
CA PRO A 9 -12.46 11.41 -11.16
C PRO A 9 -11.28 10.65 -10.52
N PHE A 10 -10.21 10.40 -11.28
CA PHE A 10 -9.03 9.69 -10.83
C PHE A 10 -7.78 10.54 -11.11
N PRO A 11 -6.81 10.55 -10.17
CA PRO A 11 -5.54 11.26 -10.36
C PRO A 11 -4.83 10.77 -11.62
N THR A 12 -4.12 11.68 -12.28
CA THR A 12 -3.33 11.37 -13.47
C THR A 12 -2.15 10.45 -13.12
N LEU A 13 -1.64 9.68 -14.09
CA LEU A 13 -0.56 8.69 -13.88
C LEU A 13 0.73 9.29 -13.27
N LEU A 14 0.91 10.61 -13.36
CA LEU A 14 2.03 11.35 -12.75
C LEU A 14 1.79 11.65 -11.25
N GLU A 15 0.53 11.80 -10.83
CA GLU A 15 0.11 11.97 -9.43
C GLU A 15 0.08 10.64 -8.66
N ALA A 16 -0.03 9.51 -9.38
CA ALA A 16 -0.01 8.16 -8.82
C ALA A 16 1.39 7.68 -8.37
N GLN A 17 2.45 8.44 -8.63
CA GLN A 17 3.81 8.07 -8.26
C GLN A 17 4.06 8.32 -6.77
N GLY A 18 3.58 7.42 -5.92
CA GLY A 18 3.86 7.39 -4.48
C GLY A 18 2.70 6.98 -3.59
N MET A 19 1.51 6.76 -4.15
CA MET A 19 0.32 6.36 -3.39
C MET A 19 0.03 4.88 -3.62
N PHE A 20 -0.11 4.13 -2.54
CA PHE A 20 -0.50 2.73 -2.61
C PHE A 20 -2.02 2.61 -2.76
N HIS A 21 -2.47 1.49 -3.30
CA HIS A 21 -3.89 1.17 -3.51
C HIS A 21 -4.28 -0.08 -2.72
N GLU A 22 -5.59 -0.28 -2.54
CA GLU A 22 -6.10 -1.57 -2.06
C GLU A 22 -5.60 -2.69 -2.98
N TYR A 23 -5.23 -3.81 -2.36
CA TYR A 23 -4.64 -5.01 -2.96
C TYR A 23 -3.21 -4.89 -3.48
N ASP A 24 -2.56 -3.73 -3.34
CA ASP A 24 -1.12 -3.64 -3.55
C ASP A 24 -0.39 -4.54 -2.54
N VAL A 25 0.55 -5.34 -3.05
CA VAL A 25 1.46 -6.12 -2.21
C VAL A 25 2.64 -5.25 -1.81
N VAL A 26 2.86 -5.18 -0.51
CA VAL A 26 3.87 -4.33 0.10
C VAL A 26 4.76 -5.13 1.04
N GLU A 27 5.92 -4.57 1.33
CA GLU A 27 6.89 -5.13 2.26
C GLU A 27 7.29 -4.08 3.30
N LEU A 28 7.43 -4.50 4.56
CA LEU A 28 7.94 -3.63 5.62
C LEU A 28 9.39 -3.20 5.36
N THR A 29 9.62 -1.90 5.36
CA THR A 29 10.95 -1.29 5.35
C THR A 29 11.49 -1.03 6.76
N LYS A 30 10.60 -1.05 7.77
CA LYS A 30 10.91 -0.90 9.19
C LYS A 30 10.15 -1.96 10.00
N ALA A 31 10.81 -2.55 10.99
CA ALA A 31 10.15 -3.50 11.88
C ALA A 31 9.08 -2.78 12.73
N LEU A 32 7.93 -3.43 12.91
CA LEU A 32 6.84 -2.96 13.78
C LEU A 32 6.80 -3.72 15.11
N SER A 33 7.21 -4.99 15.09
CA SER A 33 7.26 -5.88 16.26
C SER A 33 8.29 -7.00 16.02
N GLU A 34 8.44 -7.93 16.97
CA GLU A 34 9.29 -9.11 16.78
C GLU A 34 8.78 -10.06 15.69
N SER A 35 7.47 -10.10 15.43
CA SER A 35 6.83 -10.91 14.39
C SER A 35 6.72 -10.18 13.05
N LEU A 36 6.69 -8.85 13.07
CA LEU A 36 6.60 -7.98 11.90
C LEU A 36 7.93 -7.30 11.64
N ARG A 37 8.86 -8.05 11.03
CA ARG A 37 10.23 -7.62 10.74
C ARG A 37 10.33 -6.93 9.38
N VAL A 38 11.42 -6.20 9.16
CA VAL A 38 11.78 -5.72 7.82
C VAL A 38 11.78 -6.92 6.85
N GLY A 39 11.15 -6.76 5.68
CA GLY A 39 10.98 -7.86 4.73
C GLY A 39 9.65 -8.60 4.84
N THR A 40 8.87 -8.41 5.91
CA THR A 40 7.55 -9.06 6.04
C THR A 40 6.61 -8.51 4.97
N ARG A 41 6.00 -9.41 4.21
CA ARG A 41 5.05 -9.07 3.14
C ARG A 41 3.65 -8.95 3.67
N GLY A 42 2.87 -8.10 3.03
CA GLY A 42 1.44 -7.97 3.28
C GLY A 42 0.71 -7.39 2.09
N ALA A 43 -0.61 -7.42 2.14
CA ALA A 43 -1.48 -6.78 1.16
C ALA A 43 -2.23 -5.62 1.83
N ILE A 44 -2.34 -4.50 1.13
CA ILE A 44 -3.18 -3.40 1.58
C ILE A 44 -4.64 -3.83 1.46
N VAL A 45 -5.37 -3.84 2.58
CA VAL A 45 -6.79 -4.20 2.63
C VAL A 45 -7.70 -2.97 2.68
N MET A 46 -7.16 -1.81 3.09
CA MET A 46 -7.89 -0.55 3.12
C MET A 46 -6.94 0.65 3.00
N VAL A 47 -7.37 1.70 2.29
CA VAL A 47 -6.68 2.99 2.20
C VAL A 47 -7.45 4.04 3.00
N TYR A 48 -6.79 4.69 3.96
CA TYR A 48 -7.33 5.85 4.68
C TYR A 48 -6.82 7.14 4.01
N PRO A 49 -7.65 7.84 3.21
CA PRO A 49 -7.21 9.03 2.49
C PRO A 49 -7.04 10.23 3.44
N GLY A 50 -6.12 11.13 3.09
CA GLY A 50 -5.88 12.35 3.85
C GLY A 50 -4.61 13.07 3.42
N ALA A 51 -4.27 14.18 4.09
CA ALA A 51 -3.00 14.88 3.85
C ALA A 51 -1.78 14.00 4.18
N GLN A 52 -1.96 13.04 5.09
CA GLN A 52 -1.02 11.96 5.38
C GLN A 52 -1.82 10.65 5.30
N PRO A 53 -1.82 9.96 4.15
CA PRO A 53 -2.58 8.73 4.01
C PRO A 53 -1.99 7.64 4.90
N GLU A 54 -2.85 6.77 5.42
CA GLU A 54 -2.48 5.57 6.14
C GLU A 54 -3.09 4.35 5.45
N TYR A 55 -2.50 3.18 5.68
CA TYR A 55 -2.85 1.95 4.98
C TYR A 55 -3.08 0.86 5.98
N GLU A 56 -4.22 0.17 5.89
CA GLU A 56 -4.42 -1.07 6.64
C GLU A 56 -3.81 -2.20 5.83
N VAL A 57 -2.83 -2.90 6.41
CA VAL A 57 -2.11 -3.99 5.77
C VAL A 57 -2.32 -5.27 6.55
N GLU A 58 -2.75 -6.31 5.85
CA GLU A 58 -2.71 -7.68 6.35
C GLU A 58 -1.33 -8.29 6.04
N PHE A 59 -0.52 -8.49 7.08
CA PHE A 59 0.78 -9.13 6.97
C PHE A 59 0.64 -10.64 7.10
N VAL A 60 1.38 -11.36 6.26
CA VAL A 60 1.35 -12.83 6.20
C VAL A 60 2.74 -13.43 6.37
N ASP A 61 2.78 -14.68 6.82
CA ASP A 61 4.00 -15.47 6.84
C ASP A 61 4.29 -16.10 5.45
N GLU A 62 5.37 -16.89 5.38
CA GLU A 62 5.79 -17.57 4.15
C GLU A 62 4.77 -18.61 3.64
N LEU A 63 3.84 -19.05 4.50
CA LEU A 63 2.76 -19.97 4.15
C LEU A 63 1.47 -19.24 3.77
N GLY A 64 1.47 -17.90 3.77
CA GLY A 64 0.31 -17.06 3.52
C GLY A 64 -0.65 -16.97 4.70
N GLN A 65 -0.24 -17.37 5.91
CA GLN A 65 -1.07 -17.24 7.11
C GLN A 65 -0.96 -15.83 7.68
N THR A 66 -2.10 -15.27 8.08
CA THR A 66 -2.15 -13.94 8.70
C THR A 66 -1.33 -13.91 9.99
N ILE A 67 -0.34 -13.04 10.04
CA ILE A 67 0.41 -12.70 11.25
C ILE A 67 -0.34 -11.62 12.03
N ALA A 68 -0.74 -10.54 11.34
CA ALA A 68 -1.43 -9.39 11.93
C ALA A 68 -2.04 -8.49 10.85
N VAL A 69 -3.04 -7.71 11.24
CA VAL A 69 -3.56 -6.58 10.47
C VAL A 69 -3.16 -5.29 11.19
N CYS A 70 -2.52 -4.36 10.49
CA CYS A 70 -1.96 -3.15 11.09
C CYS A 70 -2.17 -1.92 10.20
N THR A 71 -2.48 -0.78 10.81
CA THR A 71 -2.42 0.53 10.15
C THR A 71 -0.97 0.99 10.08
N VAL A 72 -0.49 1.28 8.87
CA VAL A 72 0.90 1.66 8.60
C VAL A 72 0.99 2.94 7.78
N SER A 73 1.99 3.74 8.11
CA SER A 73 2.37 4.94 7.37
C SER A 73 3.18 4.56 6.12
N PRO A 74 3.10 5.35 5.02
CA PRO A 74 3.75 5.03 3.75
C PRO A 74 5.27 4.91 3.85
N ASP A 75 5.92 5.57 4.81
CA ASP A 75 7.38 5.52 5.00
C ASP A 75 7.89 4.19 5.59
N LYS A 76 6.97 3.31 6.03
CA LYS A 76 7.28 2.00 6.61
C LYS A 76 7.07 0.84 5.65
N ILE A 77 6.56 1.11 4.46
CA ILE A 77 6.23 0.10 3.46
C ILE A 77 6.79 0.48 2.09
N ARG A 78 6.98 -0.51 1.24
CA ARG A 78 7.33 -0.33 -0.18
C ARG A 78 6.56 -1.33 -1.02
N LEU A 79 6.24 -0.97 -2.26
CA LEU A 79 5.66 -1.90 -3.22
C LEU A 79 6.63 -3.04 -3.49
N THR A 80 6.13 -4.27 -3.50
CA THR A 80 6.89 -5.41 -3.99
C THR A 80 6.76 -5.46 -5.50
N THR A 81 7.87 -5.48 -6.23
CA THR A 81 7.86 -5.63 -7.70
C THR A 81 7.75 -7.10 -8.15
N ASP A 82 7.29 -8.00 -7.27
CA ASP A 82 7.02 -9.36 -7.71
C ASP A 82 5.82 -9.30 -8.67
N ALA A 83 6.12 -9.41 -9.96
CA ALA A 83 5.16 -9.84 -10.95
C ALA A 83 4.74 -11.25 -10.53
N ALA A 84 3.66 -11.37 -9.76
CA ALA A 84 3.02 -12.64 -9.52
C ALA A 84 2.58 -13.19 -10.89
N GLN A 85 3.30 -14.22 -11.36
CA GLN A 85 2.84 -15.18 -12.35
C GLN A 85 2.06 -16.29 -11.63
#